data_AF-A0A917PR86-F1
#
_entry.id   AF-A0A917PR86-F1
#
_cell.length_a   1.000
_cell.length_b   1.000
_cell.length_c   1.000
_cell.angle_alpha   90.00
_cell.angle_beta   90.00
_cell.angle_gamma   90.00
#
_symmetry.space_group_name_H-M   'P 1'
#
loop_
_entity.id
_entity.type
_entity.pdbx_description
1 polymer ?
#
loop_
_entity_poly.entity_id
_entity_poly.type
_entity_poly.pdbx_seq_one_letter_code
_entity_poly.pdbx_strand_id
1 'polypeptide(L)'
;MLVGRSARRAPRQWDAAIAALVAHHLVAESLPVPDWANGPTRTLRRRWAVGEGPYTLTPELHRVPPEFLRRLVLVDADTLESV
;
A
#
# COMPACT_ATOMS: atom_id res chain seq x y z
N MET A 1 3.47 39.11 3.45
CA MET A 1 3.65 37.84 4.20
C MET A 1 2.67 36.83 3.60
N LEU A 2 3.11 36.02 2.64
CA LEU A 2 2.28 34.98 2.03
C LEU A 2 2.45 33.70 2.83
N VAL A 3 1.39 33.28 3.53
CA VAL A 3 1.34 31.97 4.20
C VAL A 3 1.33 30.91 3.09
N GLY A 4 2.47 30.30 2.83
CA GLY A 4 2.56 29.12 1.97
C GLY A 4 1.70 28.02 2.56
N ARG A 5 0.62 27.65 1.87
CA ARG A 5 -0.13 26.42 2.19
C ARG A 5 0.86 25.25 2.05
N SER A 6 1.32 24.71 3.17
CA SER A 6 2.04 23.45 3.20
C SER A 6 1.16 22.39 2.52
N ALA A 7 1.60 21.90 1.36
CA ALA A 7 0.94 20.78 0.70
C ALA A 7 0.93 19.63 1.71
N ARG A 8 -0.25 19.20 2.14
CA ARG A 8 -0.40 18.06 3.04
C ARG A 8 0.11 16.83 2.29
N ARG A 9 1.37 16.46 2.52
CA ARG A 9 1.94 15.23 1.98
C ARG A 9 1.06 14.08 2.45
N ALA A 10 0.59 13.26 1.52
CA ALA A 10 -0.13 12.04 1.89
C ALA A 10 0.71 11.22 2.87
N PRO A 11 0.10 10.61 3.90
CA PRO A 11 0.82 9.74 4.81
C PRO A 11 1.58 8.65 4.03
N ARG A 12 2.82 8.35 4.45
CA ARG A 12 3.69 7.36 3.77
C ARG A 12 3.02 5.99 3.60
N GLN A 13 2.09 5.66 4.50
CA GLN A 13 1.25 4.47 4.46
C GLN A 13 0.47 4.37 3.14
N TRP A 14 -0.15 5.47 2.71
CA TRP A 14 -0.93 5.52 1.48
C TRP A 14 -0.05 5.46 0.24
N ASP A 15 1.09 6.13 0.26
CA ASP A 15 2.11 6.01 -0.79
C ASP A 15 2.55 4.55 -1.00
N ALA A 16 2.77 3.80 0.09
CA ALA A 16 3.11 2.38 0.05
C ALA A 16 1.95 1.51 -0.43
N ALA A 17 0.73 1.78 0.01
CA ALA A 17 -0.46 1.04 -0.42
C ALA A 17 -0.79 1.23 -1.89
N ILE A 18 -0.67 2.46 -2.42
CA ILE A 18 -0.86 2.75 -3.84
C ILE A 18 0.21 2.02 -4.67
N ALA A 19 1.46 2.04 -4.23
CA ALA A 19 2.53 1.30 -4.92
C ALA A 19 2.30 -0.22 -4.88
N ALA A 20 1.77 -0.76 -3.78
CA ALA A 20 1.40 -2.16 -3.66
C ALA A 20 0.24 -2.53 -4.59
N LEU A 21 -0.80 -1.71 -4.64
CA LEU A 21 -1.96 -1.90 -5.51
C LEU A 21 -1.55 -1.90 -6.99
N VAL A 22 -0.76 -0.92 -7.41
CA VAL A 22 -0.23 -0.85 -8.78
C VAL A 22 0.59 -2.09 -9.11
N ALA A 23 1.51 -2.50 -8.22
CA ALA A 23 2.31 -3.70 -8.43
C ALA A 23 1.44 -4.96 -8.52
N HIS A 24 0.41 -5.08 -7.68
CA HIS A 24 -0.50 -6.22 -7.64
C HIS A 24 -1.22 -6.44 -8.98
N HIS A 25 -1.84 -5.40 -9.53
CA HIS A 25 -2.53 -5.50 -10.82
C HIS A 25 -1.56 -5.76 -11.98
N LEU A 26 -0.41 -5.06 -12.03
CA LEU A 26 0.56 -5.25 -13.12
C LEU A 26 1.15 -6.66 -13.10
N VAL A 27 1.48 -7.20 -11.92
CA VAL A 27 1.98 -8.58 -11.81
C VAL A 27 0.91 -9.59 -12.23
N ALA A 28 -0.35 -9.40 -11.85
CA ALA A 28 -1.46 -10.26 -12.27
C ALA A 28 -1.62 -10.29 -13.80
N GLU A 29 -1.37 -9.17 -14.48
CA GLU A 29 -1.41 -9.05 -15.94
C GLU A 29 -0.05 -9.37 -16.63
N SER A 30 0.95 -9.83 -15.88
CA SER A 30 2.31 -10.09 -16.39
C SER A 30 2.99 -8.86 -17.02
N LEU A 31 2.67 -7.67 -16.52
CA LEU A 31 3.22 -6.38 -16.94
C LEU A 31 4.37 -5.93 -16.02
N PRO A 32 5.33 -5.15 -16.55
CA PRO A 32 6.44 -4.63 -15.74
C PRO A 32 5.97 -3.61 -14.70
N VAL A 33 6.46 -3.76 -13.46
CA VAL A 33 6.19 -2.80 -12.38
C VAL A 33 7.11 -1.58 -12.53
N PRO A 34 6.58 -0.35 -12.54
CA PRO A 34 7.38 0.86 -12.75
C PRO A 34 8.30 1.17 -11.56
N ASP A 35 9.44 1.80 -11.83
CA ASP A 35 10.49 2.09 -10.84
C ASP A 35 9.97 2.87 -9.63
N TRP A 36 9.06 3.83 -9.84
CA TRP A 36 8.51 4.63 -8.76
C TRP A 36 7.75 3.78 -7.72
N ALA A 37 7.14 2.66 -8.14
CA ALA A 37 6.39 1.75 -7.28
C ALA A 37 7.32 0.77 -6.55
N ASN A 38 8.50 0.48 -7.12
CA ASN A 38 9.55 -0.33 -6.51
C ASN A 38 10.55 0.48 -5.66
N GLY A 39 10.43 1.81 -5.64
CA GLY A 39 11.33 2.67 -4.87
C GLY A 39 11.34 2.35 -3.37
N PRO A 40 12.49 2.50 -2.67
CA PRO A 40 12.63 2.15 -1.25
C PRO A 40 11.74 2.98 -0.32
N THR A 41 11.27 4.13 -0.78
CA THR A 41 10.31 4.98 -0.06
C THR A 41 8.88 4.43 -0.08
N ARG A 42 8.61 3.35 -0.84
CA ARG A 42 7.32 2.66 -0.95
C ARG A 42 7.18 1.46 -0.02
N THR A 43 8.19 1.20 0.81
CA THR A 43 8.14 0.18 1.85
C THR A 43 8.10 0.85 3.21
N LEU A 44 7.15 0.45 4.06
CA LEU A 44 7.04 0.97 5.41
C LEU A 44 8.11 0.35 6.32
N ARG A 45 8.30 0.94 7.51
CA ARG A 45 9.20 0.38 8.54
C ARG A 45 8.48 -0.57 9.51
N ARG A 46 7.16 -0.48 9.58
CA ARG A 46 6.29 -1.29 10.42
C ARG A 46 5.09 -1.71 9.59
N ARG A 47 4.58 -2.91 9.85
CA ARG A 47 3.33 -3.40 9.28
C ARG A 47 2.19 -2.43 9.60
N TRP A 48 1.39 -2.12 8.59
CA TRP A 48 0.20 -1.29 8.70
C TRP A 48 -0.97 -1.97 8.03
N ALA A 49 -2.06 -2.18 8.77
CA ALA A 49 -3.30 -2.72 8.22
C ALA A 49 -4.12 -1.59 7.60
N VAL A 50 -4.54 -1.76 6.34
CA VAL A 50 -5.41 -0.79 5.67
C VAL A 50 -6.73 -0.73 6.41
N GLY A 51 -7.18 0.48 6.75
CA GLY A 51 -8.42 0.69 7.50
C GLY A 51 -8.32 0.35 9.00
N GLU A 52 -7.12 0.31 9.59
CA GLU A 52 -6.93 0.11 11.03
C GLU A 52 -7.80 1.06 11.88
N GLY A 53 -8.62 0.46 12.74
CA GLY A 53 -9.58 1.09 13.63
C GLY A 53 -9.95 0.11 14.77
N PRO A 54 -10.72 0.54 15.77
CA PRO A 54 -10.97 -0.27 16.98
C PRO A 54 -11.65 -1.62 16.73
N TYR A 55 -12.22 -1.83 15.54
CA TYR A 55 -12.92 -3.05 15.15
C TYR A 55 -12.29 -3.72 13.92
N THR A 56 -11.12 -3.27 13.48
CA THR A 56 -10.46 -3.81 12.29
C THR A 56 -9.66 -5.05 12.66
N LEU A 57 -10.08 -6.20 12.12
CA LEU A 57 -9.29 -7.42 12.20
C LEU A 57 -8.03 -7.25 11.35
N THR A 58 -6.87 -7.56 11.93
CA THR A 58 -5.62 -7.59 11.17
C THR A 58 -5.62 -8.82 10.25
N PRO A 59 -5.43 -8.65 8.93
CA PRO A 59 -5.39 -9.79 8.01
C PRO A 59 -4.30 -10.80 8.39
N GLU A 60 -4.59 -12.08 8.22
CA GLU A 60 -3.60 -13.14 8.35
C GLU A 60 -2.57 -13.03 7.22
N LEU A 61 -1.27 -13.16 7.54
CA LEU A 61 -0.21 -12.84 6.58
C LEU A 61 -0.28 -13.67 5.28
N HIS A 62 -0.77 -14.90 5.33
CA HIS A 62 -0.88 -15.76 4.15
C HIS A 62 -2.04 -15.37 3.22
N ARG A 63 -2.97 -14.53 3.71
CA ARG A 63 -4.06 -13.94 2.92
C ARG A 63 -3.70 -12.60 2.30
N VAL A 64 -2.56 -12.01 2.68
CA VAL A 64 -2.11 -10.73 2.13
C VAL A 64 -1.35 -10.97 0.82
N PRO A 65 -1.69 -10.29 -0.28
CA PRO A 65 -0.97 -10.45 -1.53
C PRO A 65 0.53 -10.12 -1.40
N PRO A 66 1.43 -10.83 -2.12
CA PRO A 66 2.87 -10.65 -1.98
C PRO A 66 3.36 -9.22 -2.19
N GLU A 67 2.73 -8.47 -3.10
CA GLU A 67 3.09 -7.10 -3.46
C GLU A 67 2.84 -6.12 -2.30
N PHE A 68 1.80 -6.40 -1.51
CA PHE A 68 1.46 -5.67 -0.29
C PHE A 68 2.38 -6.06 0.87
N LEU A 69 2.61 -7.38 1.09
CA LEU A 69 3.52 -7.88 2.12
C LEU A 69 4.94 -7.32 2.00
N ARG A 70 5.49 -7.26 0.78
CA ARG A 70 6.82 -6.70 0.51
C ARG A 70 6.96 -5.24 0.94
N ARG A 71 5.85 -4.51 1.02
CA ARG A 71 5.78 -3.09 1.40
C ARG A 71 5.33 -2.88 2.85
N LEU A 72 5.13 -3.97 3.60
CA LEU A 72 4.56 -4.00 4.96
C LEU A 72 3.17 -3.35 5.04
N VAL A 73 2.38 -3.47 3.97
CA VAL A 73 0.97 -3.10 3.95
C VAL A 73 0.15 -4.37 4.07
N LEU A 74 -0.83 -4.40 4.96
CA LEU A 74 -1.69 -5.55 5.17
C LEU A 74 -3.09 -5.22 4.65
N VAL A 75 -3.54 -6.00 3.66
CA VAL A 75 -4.90 -6.00 3.12
C VAL A 75 -5.25 -7.45 2.82
N ASP A 76 -6.48 -7.86 3.11
CA ASP A 76 -6.93 -9.20 2.74
C ASP A 76 -7.13 -9.25 1.21
N ALA A 77 -6.72 -10.34 0.56
CA ALA A 77 -6.88 -10.50 -0.88
C ALA A 77 -8.34 -10.32 -1.32
N ASP A 78 -9.30 -10.80 -0.54
CA ASP A 78 -10.74 -10.67 -0.82
C ASP A 78 -11.18 -9.20 -0.89
N THR A 79 -10.50 -8.29 -0.18
CA THR A 79 -10.81 -6.85 -0.23
C THR A 79 -10.51 -6.25 -1.60
N LEU A 80 -9.60 -6.86 -2.37
CA LEU A 80 -9.19 -6.40 -3.69
C LEU A 80 -10.07 -6.95 -4.82
N GLU A 81 -10.99 -7.86 -4.55
CA GLU A 81 -11.88 -8.41 -5.59
C GLU A 81 -12.94 -7.40 -6.06
N SER A 82 -13.09 -6.26 -5.39
CA SER A 82 -14.10 -5.22 -5.69
C SER A 82 -13.54 -3.92 -6.30
N VAL A 83 -12.26 -3.86 -6.67
CA VAL A 83 -11.62 -2.68 -7.28
C VAL A 83 -11.55 -2.71 -8.79
#